data_AF-A0A6V7I097-F1
#
_entry.id   AF-A0A6V7I097-F1
#
_cell.length_a   1.000
_cell.length_b   1.000
_cell.length_c   1.000
_cell.angle_alpha   90.00
_cell.angle_beta   90.00
_cell.angle_gamma   90.00
#
_symmetry.space_group_name_H-M   'P 1'
#
loop_
_entity.id
_entity.type
_entity.pdbx_description
1 polymer ?
#
loop_
_entity_poly.entity_id
_entity_poly.type
_entity_poly.pdbx_seq_one_letter_code
_entity_poly.pdbx_strand_id
1 'polypeptide(L)' 'STLVPTGETTRLRFFMDVLMKKKVPVMLVGSAGSGKSVIVNEKLCSLPDNYNIANVPFNYYTTS' A
#
# COMPACT_ATOMS: atom_id res chain seq x y z
N SER A 1 3.17 14.75 -3.14
CA SER A 1 1.75 14.84 -3.55
C SER A 1 0.87 14.70 -2.35
N THR A 2 0.01 15.66 -2.09
CA THR A 2 -0.95 15.64 -0.98
C THR A 2 -2.17 14.82 -1.42
N LEU A 3 -2.32 13.61 -0.89
CA LEU A 3 -3.56 12.84 -1.06
C LEU A 3 -4.64 13.46 -0.19
N VAL A 4 -5.78 13.82 -0.80
CA VAL A 4 -6.95 14.23 -0.03
C VAL A 4 -7.74 12.96 0.31
N PRO A 5 -7.99 12.65 1.59
CA PRO A 5 -8.75 11.48 1.98
C PRO A 5 -10.21 11.64 1.53
N THR A 6 -10.61 10.80 0.58
CA THR A 6 -11.99 10.59 0.16
C THR A 6 -12.65 9.47 0.99
N GLY A 7 -13.97 9.36 0.94
CA GLY A 7 -14.69 8.27 1.62
C GLY A 7 -14.22 6.87 1.20
N GLU A 8 -13.82 6.71 -0.06
CA GLU A 8 -13.30 5.44 -0.59
C GLU A 8 -11.89 5.13 -0.04
N THR A 9 -10.96 6.08 -0.12
CA THR A 9 -9.58 5.91 0.38
C THR A 9 -9.52 5.72 1.89
N THR A 10 -10.41 6.36 2.64
CA THR A 10 -10.54 6.16 4.10
C THR A 10 -10.92 4.73 4.45
N ARG A 11 -11.93 4.16 3.76
CA ARG A 11 -12.35 2.76 3.97
C ARG A 11 -11.23 1.80 3.60
N LEU A 12 -10.54 2.04 2.49
CA LEU A 12 -9.41 1.22 2.07
C LEU A 12 -8.30 1.23 3.14
N ARG A 13 -7.93 2.41 3.65
CA ARG A 13 -6.92 2.56 4.69
C ARG A 13 -7.29 1.84 5.98
N PHE A 14 -8.57 1.84 6.36
CA PHE A 14 -9.06 1.07 7.51
C PHE A 14 -8.83 -0.44 7.32
N PHE A 15 -9.24 -1.00 6.17
CA PHE A 15 -9.02 -2.42 5.90
C PHE A 15 -7.53 -2.78 5.83
N MET A 16 -6.70 -1.93 5.21
CA MET A 16 -5.26 -2.14 5.18
C MET A 16 -4.66 -2.19 6.59
N ASP A 17 -5.07 -1.29 7.49
CA ASP A 17 -4.59 -1.29 8.88
C ASP A 17 -4.99 -2.56 9.65
N VAL A 18 -6.26 -2.99 9.51
CA VAL A 18 -6.77 -4.21 10.15
C VAL A 18 -6.04 -5.46 9.65
N LEU A 19 -5.82 -5.56 8.33
CA LEU A 19 -5.15 -6.72 7.72
C LEU A 19 -3.66 -6.76 8.05
N MET A 20 -2.99 -5.61 8.08
CA MET A 20 -1.58 -5.51 8.50
C MET A 20 -1.39 -5.91 9.96
N LYS A 21 -2.28 -5.49 10.87
CA LYS A 21 -2.28 -5.94 12.27
C LYS A 21 -2.42 -7.47 12.38
N LYS A 22 -3.19 -8.08 11.48
CA LYS A 22 -3.35 -9.54 11.38
C LYS A 22 -2.22 -10.23 10.62
N LYS A 23 -1.21 -9.51 10.13
CA LYS A 23 -0.10 -10.02 9.30
C LYS A 23 -0.58 -10.78 8.06
N VAL A 24 -1.70 -10.33 7.48
CA VAL A 24 -2.26 -10.90 6.24
C VAL A 24 -1.71 -10.13 5.04
N PRO A 25 -1.20 -10.81 3.99
CA PRO A 25 -0.75 -10.15 2.77
C PRO A 25 -1.92 -9.47 2.04
N VAL A 26 -1.74 -8.21 1.62
CA VAL A 26 -2.76 -7.40 0.94
C VAL A 26 -2.21 -6.90 -0.40
N MET A 27 -3.00 -7.05 -1.47
CA MET A 27 -2.69 -6.52 -2.80
C MET A 27 -3.78 -5.55 -3.23
N LEU A 28 -3.39 -4.34 -3.64
CA LEU A 28 -4.31 -3.36 -4.23
C LEU A 28 -4.34 -3.52 -5.76
N VAL A 29 -5.52 -3.73 -6.33
CA VAL A 29 -5.73 -3.90 -7.78
C VAL A 29 -6.64 -2.79 -8.30
N GLY A 30 -6.35 -2.26 -9.49
CA GLY A 30 -7.14 -1.21 -10.14
C GLY A 30 -6.41 -0.57 -11.31
N SER A 31 -7.09 0.28 -12.08
CA SER A 31 -6.54 0.95 -13.27
C SER A 31 -5.26 1.76 -12.97
N ALA A 32 -4.35 1.86 -13.93
CA ALA A 32 -3.18 2.72 -13.80
C ALA A 32 -3.60 4.17 -13.48
N GLY A 33 -2.87 4.86 -12.61
CA GLY A 33 -3.21 6.23 -12.20
C GLY A 33 -4.29 6.35 -11.11
N SER A 34 -4.89 5.25 -10.62
CA SER A 34 -5.93 5.29 -9.58
C SER A 34 -5.42 5.57 -8.15
N GLY A 35 -4.23 6.15 -7.98
CA GLY A 35 -3.68 6.53 -6.67
C GLY A 35 -3.16 5.40 -5.77
N LYS A 36 -3.25 4.12 -6.17
CA LYS A 36 -2.84 2.94 -5.37
C LYS A 36 -1.45 3.06 -4.77
N SER A 37 -0.45 3.38 -5.60
CA SER A 37 0.95 3.49 -5.16
C SER A 37 1.13 4.59 -4.12
N VAL A 38 0.36 5.69 -4.23
CA VAL A 38 0.44 6.81 -3.28
C VAL A 38 -0.15 6.40 -1.93
N ILE A 39 -1.28 5.66 -1.92
CA ILE A 39 -1.91 5.13 -0.70
C ILE A 39 -0.96 4.15 0.02
N VAL A 40 -0.33 3.24 -0.74
CA VAL A 40 0.64 2.30 -0.18
C VAL A 40 1.84 3.05 0.40
N ASN A 41 2.39 4.01 -0.34
CA ASN A 41 3.54 4.79 0.13
C ASN A 41 3.21 5.59 1.39
N GLU A 42 2.04 6.22 1.46
CA GLU A 42 1.57 6.94 2.65
C GLU A 42 1.41 6.01 3.86
N LYS A 43 0.91 4.78 3.65
CA LYS A 43 0.82 3.78 4.72
C LYS A 43 2.21 3.33 5.18
N LEU A 44 3.12 3.05 4.24
CA LEU A 44 4.49 2.62 4.52
C LEU A 44 5.27 3.70 5.30
N CYS A 45 5.16 4.97 4.91
CA CYS A 45 5.75 6.10 5.64
C CYS A 45 5.17 6.30 7.05
N SER A 46 3.95 5.82 7.31
CA SER A 46 3.28 5.92 8.61
C SER A 46 3.58 4.73 9.54
N LEU A 47 4.31 3.71 9.08
CA LEU A 47 4.64 2.54 9.91
C LEU A 47 5.79 2.88 10.88
N PRO A 48 5.77 2.30 12.10
CA PRO A 48 6.88 2.43 13.04
C PRO A 48 8.10 1.60 12.58
N ASP A 49 9.29 1.93 13.08
CA ASP A 49 10.60 1.30 12.75
C ASP A 49 10.67 -0.23 12.93
N ASN A 50 9.68 -0.83 13.59
CA ASN A 50 9.54 -2.28 13.71
C ASN A 50 9.12 -2.97 12.40
N TYR A 51 8.81 -2.22 11.33
CA TYR A 51 8.49 -2.75 10.01
C TYR A 51 9.65 -2.53 9.04
N ASN A 52 10.12 -3.61 8.43
CA ASN A 52 11.07 -3.52 7.33
C ASN A 52 10.34 -3.32 6.00
N ILE A 53 10.72 -2.30 5.24
CA ILE A 53 10.10 -1.94 3.96
C ILE A 53 11.07 -2.33 2.85
N ALA A 54 10.67 -3.27 1.99
CA ALA A 54 11.44 -3.68 0.82
C ALA A 54 10.59 -3.47 -0.44
N ASN A 55 11.05 -2.60 -1.34
CA ASN A 55 10.42 -2.40 -2.64
C ASN A 55 11.08 -3.31 -3.68
N VAL A 56 10.37 -4.36 -4.09
CA VAL A 56 10.83 -5.30 -5.12
C VAL A 56 10.08 -5.02 -6.43
N PRO A 57 10.71 -4.35 -7.42
CA PRO A 57 10.08 -4.13 -8.71
C PRO A 57 9.95 -5.44 -9.48
N PHE A 58 8.73 -5.77 -9.91
CA PHE A 58 8.48 -6.92 -10.76
C PHE A 58 8.61 -6.50 -12.23
N ASN A 59 9.64 -7.00 -12.92
CA ASN A 59 9.90 -6.70 -14.32
C ASN A 59 9.90 -8.00 -15.14
N TYR A 60 9.70 -7.88 -16.45
CA TYR A 60 9.66 -9.03 -17.36
C TYR A 60 10.94 -9.89 -17.31
N TYR A 61 12.08 -9.27 -17.00
CA TYR A 61 13.38 -9.94 -16.91
C TYR A 61 13.75 -10.42 -15.49
N THR A 62 12.84 -10.29 -14.52
CA THR A 62 13.07 -10.80 -13.16
C THR A 62 12.93 -12.32 -13.19
N THR A 63 14.06 -13.04 -13.22
CA THR A 63 14.11 -14.51 -13.10
C THR A 63 14.02 -14.93 -11.64
N SER A 64 13.47 -16.14 -11.39
CA SER A 64 13.15 -16.70 -10.06
C SER A 64 14.37 -17.02 -9.21
#